data_AF-A0A1B6JNE9-F1
#
_entry.id   AF-A0A1B6JNE9-F1
#
_cell.length_a   1.000
_cell.length_b   1.000
_cell.length_c   1.000
_cell.angle_alpha   90.00
_cell.angle_beta   90.00
_cell.angle_gamma   90.00
#
_symmetry.space_group_name_H-M   'P 1'
#
loop_
_entity.id
_entity.type
_entity.pdbx_description
1 polymer ?
#
loop_
_entity_poly.entity_id
_entity_poly.type
_entity_poly.pdbx_seq_one_letter_code
_entity_poly.pdbx_strand_id
1 'polypeptide(L)'
;MCSLAALLLVCLLLGDPTGADVGLHLPQGGVLYPRASEIREVQSLDGIWNFKLDTPEQNGIRNQWFGKDISKMEGTIPMPVPSSYNDITASAEVRDHIGLVWYDRGFFVPNSWKSQGFRVWLRFGSVNYFAQVWVNGKKVTEHEIGHLPFTIEITDVVTYGRENKLTVAVDNTLGSETIPQGSLHQVPTMQGPKTIQRYTFDFYNYAGIHRPVYLYTTPKVYIDDIVLTTDVSGARVYLNYNLFYKGYSSIDNTINSTVSVVDKDLVVCFETCIVENGMGNISGRIEVTNPKLWWPYLMSPDPGYLYTIEITLHTSETGVVDVYRMPFGLRSVTWDNNTVYINDRPIYIRGFGRHEDSDIRG
;
A
#
# COMPACT_ATOMS: atom_id res chain seq x y z
N MET A 1 -27.09 -17.47 14.24
CA MET A 1 -26.32 -16.59 15.15
C MET A 1 -25.42 -15.74 14.29
N CYS A 2 -25.84 -14.50 14.05
CA CYS A 2 -25.15 -13.56 13.17
C CYS A 2 -23.80 -13.16 13.75
N SER A 3 -22.76 -13.29 12.92
CA SER A 3 -21.37 -13.04 13.24
C SER A 3 -21.12 -11.56 13.55
N LEU A 4 -20.44 -11.31 14.67
CA LEU A 4 -19.89 -10.02 15.10
C LEU A 4 -18.98 -9.35 14.05
N ALA A 5 -18.52 -10.08 13.03
CA ALA A 5 -17.68 -9.55 11.95
C ALA A 5 -18.41 -8.57 11.01
N ALA A 6 -19.75 -8.62 10.94
CA ALA A 6 -20.54 -7.69 10.13
C ALA A 6 -20.83 -6.35 10.83
N LEU A 7 -20.61 -6.26 12.15
CA LEU A 7 -20.93 -5.05 12.93
C LEU A 7 -19.81 -3.99 12.90
N LEU A 8 -18.54 -4.39 12.66
CA LEU A 8 -17.44 -3.42 12.57
C LEU A 8 -17.47 -2.59 11.28
N LEU A 9 -18.12 -3.08 10.22
CA LEU A 9 -18.19 -2.38 8.93
C LEU A 9 -19.32 -1.32 8.88
N VAL A 10 -20.30 -1.39 9.79
CA VAL A 10 -21.51 -0.55 9.74
C VAL A 10 -21.41 0.68 10.65
N CYS A 11 -20.58 0.67 11.70
CA CYS A 11 -20.45 1.81 12.61
C CYS A 11 -19.54 2.95 12.10
N LEU A 12 -18.87 2.79 10.96
CA LEU A 12 -18.00 3.83 10.36
C LEU A 12 -18.70 4.71 9.31
N LEU A 13 -20.00 4.49 9.06
CA LEU A 13 -20.77 5.21 8.02
C LEU A 13 -21.74 6.27 8.56
N LEU A 14 -21.74 6.53 9.86
CA LEU A 14 -22.54 7.62 10.45
C LEU A 14 -21.60 8.78 10.79
N GLY A 15 -21.49 9.72 9.85
CA GLY A 15 -20.71 10.94 10.00
C GLY A 15 -21.20 11.81 11.16
N ASP A 16 -20.24 12.38 11.89
CA ASP A 16 -20.47 13.36 12.94
C ASP A 16 -20.97 14.68 12.32
N PRO A 17 -22.05 15.32 12.84
CA PRO A 17 -22.57 16.58 12.30
C PRO A 17 -21.67 17.80 12.55
N THR A 18 -20.51 17.64 13.22
CA THR A 18 -19.69 18.77 13.69
C THR A 18 -18.55 19.20 12.77
N GLY A 19 -18.41 18.64 11.57
CA GLY A 19 -17.58 19.24 10.51
C GLY A 19 -16.06 19.15 10.70
N ALA A 20 -15.58 18.25 11.56
CA ALA A 20 -14.22 17.73 11.50
C ALA A 20 -14.31 16.28 11.01
N ASP A 21 -13.93 16.04 9.77
CA ASP A 21 -13.95 14.69 9.18
C ASP A 21 -12.76 13.89 9.75
N VAL A 22 -12.94 13.32 10.94
CA VAL A 22 -11.99 12.38 11.58
C VAL A 22 -12.31 10.94 11.17
N GLY A 23 -12.84 10.78 9.94
CA GLY A 23 -13.06 9.48 9.33
C GLY A 23 -11.74 8.91 8.80
N LEU A 24 -11.48 7.64 9.09
CA LEU A 24 -10.36 6.91 8.50
C LEU A 24 -10.49 6.98 6.97
N HIS A 25 -9.64 7.78 6.31
CA HIS A 25 -9.67 7.98 4.86
C HIS A 25 -9.12 6.71 4.19
N LEU A 26 -9.99 5.71 4.02
CA LEU A 26 -9.66 4.51 3.26
C LEU A 26 -9.38 4.91 1.80
N PRO A 27 -8.41 4.23 1.12
CA PRO A 27 -8.16 4.47 -0.29
C PRO A 27 -9.47 4.34 -1.10
N GLN A 28 -9.81 5.36 -1.89
CA GLN A 28 -11.01 5.34 -2.75
C GLN A 28 -10.85 4.43 -4.00
N GLY A 29 -9.85 3.54 -4.00
CA GLY A 29 -9.53 2.61 -5.07
C GLY A 29 -8.63 1.46 -4.62
N GLY A 30 -8.34 0.56 -5.55
CA GLY A 30 -7.46 -0.57 -5.28
C GLY A 30 -6.03 -0.13 -4.93
N VAL A 31 -5.34 -0.97 -4.16
CA VAL A 31 -3.95 -0.75 -3.71
C VAL A 31 -3.01 -1.82 -4.24
N LEU A 32 -3.26 -2.27 -5.49
CA LEU A 32 -2.42 -3.23 -6.18
C LEU A 32 -0.94 -2.82 -6.11
N TYR A 33 -0.08 -3.81 -5.90
CA TYR A 33 1.36 -3.55 -5.81
C TYR A 33 1.90 -3.05 -7.16
N PRO A 34 2.67 -1.95 -7.23
CA PRO A 34 3.20 -1.45 -8.48
C PRO A 34 4.06 -2.51 -9.19
N ARG A 35 3.77 -2.74 -10.46
CA ARG A 35 4.51 -3.70 -11.30
C ARG A 35 4.80 -3.05 -12.64
N ALA A 36 6.06 -3.11 -13.05
CA ALA A 36 6.46 -2.67 -14.37
C ALA A 36 5.88 -3.63 -15.42
N SER A 37 5.45 -3.07 -16.53
CA SER A 37 4.98 -3.79 -17.71
C SER A 37 5.35 -3.00 -18.96
N GLU A 38 4.89 -3.46 -20.10
CA GLU A 38 5.03 -2.79 -21.39
C GLU A 38 4.44 -1.37 -21.40
N ILE A 39 3.52 -1.09 -20.46
CA ILE A 39 2.72 0.16 -20.37
C ILE A 39 2.57 0.68 -18.94
N ARG A 40 3.33 0.15 -18.00
CA ARG A 40 3.44 0.65 -16.62
C ARG A 40 4.91 0.78 -16.26
N GLU A 41 5.31 1.97 -15.84
CA GLU A 41 6.66 2.25 -15.36
C GLU A 41 6.65 2.34 -13.83
N VAL A 42 7.70 1.83 -13.18
CA VAL A 42 7.86 1.87 -11.73
C VAL A 42 9.26 2.36 -11.40
N GLN A 43 9.34 3.39 -10.57
CA GLN A 43 10.58 3.98 -10.10
C GLN A 43 10.57 4.00 -8.57
N SER A 44 11.59 3.42 -7.95
CA SER A 44 11.81 3.55 -6.50
C SER A 44 12.27 4.97 -6.16
N LEU A 45 11.71 5.51 -5.09
CA LEU A 45 12.14 6.73 -4.42
C LEU A 45 12.92 6.44 -3.12
N ASP A 46 13.33 5.18 -2.93
CA ASP A 46 14.16 4.77 -1.80
C ASP A 46 15.57 5.41 -1.86
N GLY A 47 16.29 5.32 -0.76
CA GLY A 47 17.63 5.88 -0.57
C GLY A 47 17.63 6.96 0.50
N ILE A 48 18.54 7.93 0.37
CA ILE A 48 18.68 8.99 1.37
C ILE A 48 17.70 10.12 1.10
N TRP A 49 16.98 10.53 2.14
CA TRP A 49 16.10 11.68 2.18
C TRP A 49 16.68 12.70 3.18
N ASN A 50 16.32 13.97 3.04
CA ASN A 50 16.59 14.93 4.11
C ASN A 50 15.58 14.70 5.23
N PHE A 51 16.04 14.81 6.47
CA PHE A 51 15.24 14.58 7.65
C PHE A 51 15.45 15.66 8.69
N LYS A 52 14.37 16.07 9.34
CA LYS A 52 14.41 17.06 10.41
C LYS A 52 13.32 16.78 11.45
N LEU A 53 13.71 16.74 12.73
CA LEU A 53 12.75 16.79 13.82
C LEU A 53 12.06 18.16 13.84
N ASP A 54 10.75 18.19 14.04
CA ASP A 54 10.05 19.44 14.33
C ASP A 54 10.33 19.87 15.78
N THR A 55 10.00 21.12 16.12
CA THR A 55 10.09 21.58 17.50
C THR A 55 8.91 21.04 18.31
N PRO A 56 9.00 21.00 19.65
CA PRO A 56 7.87 20.60 20.50
C PRO A 56 6.58 21.40 20.24
N GLU A 57 6.69 22.64 19.77
CA GLU A 57 5.57 23.50 19.39
C GLU A 57 5.02 23.23 17.97
N GLN A 58 5.53 22.21 17.29
CA GLN A 58 5.14 21.78 15.93
C GLN A 58 5.13 22.92 14.91
N ASN A 59 6.20 23.70 14.94
CA ASN A 59 6.31 24.92 14.15
C ASN A 59 6.44 24.67 12.64
N GLY A 60 6.76 23.45 12.19
CA GLY A 60 6.97 23.14 10.77
C GLY A 60 5.72 23.37 9.91
N ILE A 61 4.54 22.98 10.41
CA ILE A 61 3.25 23.23 9.71
C ILE A 61 2.98 24.74 9.66
N ARG A 62 3.08 25.43 10.81
CA ARG A 62 2.86 26.89 10.93
C ARG A 62 3.79 27.68 10.01
N ASN A 63 5.05 27.26 9.94
CA ASN A 63 6.09 27.90 9.13
C ASN A 63 6.16 27.38 7.69
N GLN A 64 5.20 26.53 7.28
CA GLN A 64 5.06 25.99 5.94
C GLN A 64 6.33 25.32 5.41
N TRP A 65 6.97 24.47 6.22
CA TRP A 65 8.18 23.76 5.81
C TRP A 65 7.96 22.89 4.56
N PHE A 66 6.73 22.43 4.31
CA PHE A 66 6.33 21.72 3.09
C PHE A 66 6.61 22.49 1.78
N GLY A 67 6.65 23.83 1.81
CA GLY A 67 6.97 24.68 0.67
C GLY A 67 8.43 25.17 0.62
N LYS A 68 9.26 24.77 1.59
CA LYS A 68 10.64 25.25 1.76
C LYS A 68 11.64 24.14 1.45
N ASP A 69 12.92 24.51 1.38
CA ASP A 69 14.04 23.57 1.21
C ASP A 69 14.54 23.05 2.56
N ILE A 70 14.14 21.85 2.99
CA ILE A 70 14.51 21.31 4.32
C ILE A 70 16.02 21.05 4.38
N SER A 71 16.64 20.68 3.25
CA SER A 71 18.11 20.50 3.16
C SER A 71 18.92 21.72 3.59
N LYS A 72 18.33 22.93 3.51
CA LYS A 72 18.97 24.20 3.90
C LYS A 72 18.65 24.64 5.32
N MET A 73 17.78 23.91 6.02
CA MET A 73 17.44 24.22 7.41
C MET A 73 18.53 23.70 8.35
N GLU A 74 18.79 24.44 9.42
CA GLU A 74 19.70 24.02 10.47
C GLU A 74 19.19 22.74 11.16
N GLY A 75 20.08 21.81 11.49
CA GLY A 75 19.73 20.54 12.14
C GLY A 75 19.11 19.49 11.22
N THR A 76 19.06 19.73 9.90
CA THR A 76 18.69 18.71 8.92
C THR A 76 19.80 17.68 8.77
N ILE A 77 19.43 16.40 8.73
CA ILE A 77 20.36 15.26 8.58
C ILE A 77 19.89 14.31 7.47
N PRO A 78 20.79 13.51 6.87
CA PRO A 78 20.37 12.45 5.95
C PRO A 78 19.68 11.31 6.70
N MET A 79 18.62 10.76 6.13
CA MET A 79 17.90 9.60 6.68
C MET A 79 17.58 8.58 5.57
N PRO A 80 17.90 7.28 5.77
CA PRO A 80 17.55 6.25 4.81
C PRO A 80 16.05 5.99 4.81
N VAL A 81 15.50 5.77 3.62
CA VAL A 81 14.14 5.29 3.37
C VAL A 81 14.25 4.08 2.44
N PRO A 82 13.65 2.93 2.76
CA PRO A 82 12.87 2.65 3.97
C PRO A 82 13.73 2.43 5.22
N SER A 83 13.30 3.01 6.35
CA SER A 83 13.84 2.78 7.69
C SER A 83 12.97 3.44 8.75
N SER A 84 12.98 2.89 9.95
CA SER A 84 12.67 3.66 11.16
C SER A 84 13.80 4.64 11.42
N TYR A 85 13.51 5.86 11.86
CA TYR A 85 14.56 6.88 12.08
C TYR A 85 15.27 6.72 13.43
N ASN A 86 14.64 6.02 14.37
CA ASN A 86 14.98 6.03 15.78
C ASN A 86 16.42 5.57 16.05
N ASP A 87 16.88 4.55 15.31
CA ASP A 87 18.15 3.85 15.58
C ASP A 87 19.23 4.11 14.53
N ILE A 88 18.99 5.09 13.65
CA ILE A 88 19.97 5.52 12.64
C ILE A 88 21.07 6.39 13.24
N THR A 89 20.76 7.13 14.31
CA THR A 89 21.69 8.10 14.92
C THR A 89 22.04 7.69 16.35
N ALA A 90 23.12 8.25 16.89
CA ALA A 90 23.47 8.11 18.31
C ALA A 90 22.68 9.07 19.23
N SER A 91 21.73 9.85 18.71
CA SER A 91 21.00 10.85 19.48
C SER A 91 19.79 10.24 20.19
N ALA A 92 19.79 10.28 21.53
CA ALA A 92 18.63 9.90 22.34
C ALA A 92 17.41 10.78 22.07
N GLU A 93 17.62 12.04 21.68
CA GLU A 93 16.55 12.95 21.28
C GLU A 93 15.85 12.47 20.01
N VAL A 94 16.61 11.99 19.02
CA VAL A 94 16.05 11.38 17.80
C VAL A 94 15.37 10.07 18.12
N ARG A 95 16.03 9.18 18.89
CA ARG A 95 15.49 7.87 19.23
C ARG A 95 14.12 7.96 19.90
N ASP A 96 14.03 8.75 20.97
CA ASP A 96 12.83 8.85 21.81
C ASP A 96 11.91 10.02 21.43
N HIS A 97 12.07 10.57 20.22
CA HIS A 97 11.25 11.68 19.73
C HIS A 97 9.76 11.30 19.69
N ILE A 98 8.91 12.23 20.14
CA ILE A 98 7.44 12.14 20.04
C ILE A 98 6.93 13.41 19.35
N GLY A 99 6.19 13.24 18.26
CA GLY A 99 5.57 14.32 17.50
C GLY A 99 5.95 14.27 16.03
N LEU A 100 5.98 15.45 15.40
CA LEU A 100 6.22 15.59 13.96
C LEU A 100 7.70 15.47 13.60
N VAL A 101 7.97 14.67 12.59
CA VAL A 101 9.24 14.66 11.86
C VAL A 101 8.98 14.96 10.39
N TRP A 102 9.96 15.55 9.72
CA TRP A 102 9.87 15.95 8.32
C TRP A 102 10.88 15.21 7.48
N TYR A 103 10.42 14.71 6.34
CA TYR A 103 11.22 14.13 5.27
C TYR A 103 11.05 14.97 4.01
N ASP A 104 12.12 15.21 3.25
CA ASP A 104 11.99 15.65 1.85
C ASP A 104 12.97 14.98 0.91
N ARG A 105 12.59 14.94 -0.38
CA ARG A 105 13.41 14.43 -1.46
C ARG A 105 13.00 15.02 -2.81
N GLY A 106 14.01 15.28 -3.65
CA GLY A 106 13.84 15.60 -5.07
C GLY A 106 13.62 14.33 -5.91
N PHE A 107 12.75 14.42 -6.92
CA PHE A 107 12.52 13.35 -7.89
C PHE A 107 12.19 13.93 -9.28
N PHE A 108 12.46 13.19 -10.34
CA PHE A 108 12.15 13.62 -11.71
C PHE A 108 10.93 12.86 -12.24
N VAL A 109 10.13 13.56 -13.06
CA VAL A 109 9.04 12.96 -13.83
C VAL A 109 9.35 13.18 -15.32
N PRO A 110 9.61 12.12 -16.12
CA PRO A 110 9.96 12.27 -17.53
C PRO A 110 8.86 12.94 -18.38
N ASN A 111 9.25 13.74 -19.38
CA ASN A 111 8.30 14.31 -20.37
C ASN A 111 7.58 13.23 -21.19
N SER A 112 8.20 12.04 -21.35
CA SER A 112 7.60 10.92 -22.07
C SER A 112 6.26 10.49 -21.46
N TRP A 113 6.15 10.46 -20.13
CA TRP A 113 4.92 10.08 -19.42
C TRP A 113 3.75 10.99 -19.79
N LYS A 114 3.99 12.31 -19.90
CA LYS A 114 2.97 13.25 -20.37
C LYS A 114 2.60 13.01 -21.83
N SER A 115 3.59 12.81 -22.70
CA SER A 115 3.34 12.59 -24.14
C SER A 115 2.56 11.30 -24.41
N GLN A 116 2.71 10.28 -23.56
CA GLN A 116 1.99 9.01 -23.61
C GLN A 116 0.61 9.07 -22.93
N GLY A 117 0.28 10.17 -22.25
CA GLY A 117 -0.99 10.32 -21.52
C GLY A 117 -1.08 9.45 -20.26
N PHE A 118 0.05 9.13 -19.65
CA PHE A 118 0.09 8.36 -18.41
C PHE A 118 -0.39 9.17 -17.21
N ARG A 119 -1.08 8.47 -16.30
CA ARG A 119 -1.38 8.92 -14.95
C ARG A 119 -0.15 8.65 -14.10
N VAL A 120 0.19 9.57 -13.20
CA VAL A 120 1.37 9.49 -12.34
C VAL A 120 0.93 9.33 -10.90
N TRP A 121 1.50 8.35 -10.20
CA TRP A 121 1.08 7.96 -8.87
C TRP A 121 2.26 7.89 -7.91
N LEU A 122 2.00 8.26 -6.67
CA LEU A 122 2.86 7.91 -5.54
C LEU A 122 2.24 6.75 -4.77
N ARG A 123 3.09 5.85 -4.31
CA ARG A 123 2.74 4.81 -3.35
C ARG A 123 3.74 4.81 -2.19
N PHE A 124 3.21 4.88 -0.98
CA PHE A 124 3.97 4.60 0.23
C PHE A 124 3.62 3.19 0.71
N GLY A 125 4.63 2.37 1.00
CA GLY A 125 4.38 1.03 1.53
C GLY A 125 3.87 1.03 2.97
N SER A 126 4.32 2.00 3.77
CA SER A 126 3.95 2.22 5.17
C SER A 126 4.69 3.47 5.67
N VAL A 127 3.98 4.31 6.44
CA VAL A 127 4.51 5.49 7.12
C VAL A 127 3.88 5.53 8.51
N ASN A 128 4.68 5.45 9.58
CA ASN A 128 4.16 5.34 10.95
C ASN A 128 4.29 6.66 11.73
N TYR A 129 3.22 7.28 12.25
CA TYR A 129 1.81 6.81 12.27
C TYR A 129 0.86 7.62 11.38
N PHE A 130 0.89 8.95 11.49
CA PHE A 130 0.07 9.85 10.66
C PHE A 130 0.94 10.60 9.66
N ALA A 131 0.69 10.39 8.38
CA ALA A 131 1.43 10.97 7.28
C ALA A 131 0.65 12.11 6.63
N GLN A 132 1.32 13.24 6.38
CA GLN A 132 0.84 14.29 5.49
C GLN A 132 1.83 14.45 4.35
N VAL A 133 1.35 14.46 3.10
CA VAL A 133 2.22 14.42 1.91
C VAL A 133 1.96 15.62 1.02
N TRP A 134 3.05 16.25 0.57
CA TRP A 134 3.05 17.36 -0.37
C TRP A 134 3.94 17.06 -1.58
N VAL A 135 3.48 17.49 -2.75
CA VAL A 135 4.28 17.54 -3.97
C VAL A 135 4.37 18.99 -4.42
N ASN A 136 5.59 19.51 -4.60
CA ASN A 136 5.85 20.90 -4.97
C ASN A 136 5.12 21.91 -4.05
N GLY A 137 5.06 21.60 -2.74
CA GLY A 137 4.39 22.43 -1.74
C GLY A 137 2.86 22.34 -1.72
N LYS A 138 2.23 21.59 -2.65
CA LYS A 138 0.78 21.32 -2.65
C LYS A 138 0.49 20.03 -1.90
N LYS A 139 -0.40 20.08 -0.91
CA LYS A 139 -0.84 18.90 -0.16
C LYS A 139 -1.60 17.96 -1.11
N VAL A 140 -1.21 16.70 -1.17
CA VAL A 140 -1.80 15.71 -2.09
C VAL A 140 -2.58 14.64 -1.35
N THR A 141 -2.17 14.25 -0.14
CA THR A 141 -2.89 13.24 0.65
C THR A 141 -2.50 13.30 2.13
N GLU A 142 -3.31 12.65 2.95
CA GLU A 142 -3.03 12.28 4.33
C GLU A 142 -3.33 10.81 4.51
N HIS A 143 -2.60 10.15 5.40
CA HIS A 143 -2.85 8.75 5.74
C HIS A 143 -2.61 8.51 7.21
N GLU A 144 -3.50 7.74 7.80
CA GLU A 144 -3.40 7.25 9.17
C GLU A 144 -3.31 5.72 9.13
N ILE A 145 -2.55 5.13 10.07
CA ILE A 145 -2.17 3.72 10.20
C ILE A 145 -0.78 3.42 9.64
N GLY A 146 0.12 3.05 10.55
CA GLY A 146 1.54 2.86 10.26
C GLY A 146 1.92 1.65 9.40
N HIS A 147 1.05 0.68 9.19
CA HIS A 147 1.42 -0.62 8.60
C HIS A 147 0.63 -1.00 7.33
N LEU A 148 -0.15 -0.07 6.78
CA LEU A 148 -0.85 -0.26 5.51
C LEU A 148 -0.28 0.68 4.43
N PRO A 149 -0.33 0.26 3.16
CA PRO A 149 0.06 1.14 2.07
C PRO A 149 -1.05 2.12 1.73
N PHE A 150 -0.66 3.24 1.14
CA PHE A 150 -1.58 4.19 0.52
C PHE A 150 -1.01 4.72 -0.79
N THR A 151 -1.90 5.13 -1.68
CA THR A 151 -1.56 5.64 -3.01
C THR A 151 -2.30 6.93 -3.30
N ILE A 152 -1.67 7.81 -4.07
CA ILE A 152 -2.29 9.06 -4.53
C ILE A 152 -1.84 9.37 -5.94
N GLU A 153 -2.78 9.78 -6.78
CA GLU A 153 -2.48 10.31 -8.11
C GLU A 153 -1.98 11.75 -8.01
N ILE A 154 -0.87 12.03 -8.68
CA ILE A 154 -0.22 13.35 -8.70
C ILE A 154 -0.03 13.88 -10.12
N THR A 155 -0.71 13.30 -11.11
CA THR A 155 -0.64 13.64 -12.55
C THR A 155 -0.69 15.15 -12.80
N ASP A 156 -1.57 15.87 -12.11
CA ASP A 156 -1.82 17.30 -12.28
C ASP A 156 -0.98 18.20 -11.36
N VAL A 157 -0.17 17.62 -10.49
CA VAL A 157 0.64 18.34 -9.49
C VAL A 157 2.13 18.34 -9.84
N VAL A 158 2.57 17.34 -10.61
CA VAL A 158 3.95 17.23 -11.06
C VAL A 158 4.28 18.17 -12.21
N THR A 159 5.52 18.62 -12.23
CA THR A 159 6.13 19.33 -13.35
C THR A 159 6.97 18.35 -14.15
N TYR A 160 6.50 18.00 -15.35
CA TYR A 160 7.17 17.08 -16.25
C TYR A 160 8.48 17.68 -16.81
N GLY A 161 9.48 16.83 -16.99
CA GLY A 161 10.79 17.19 -17.52
C GLY A 161 11.65 18.03 -16.58
N ARG A 162 11.28 18.13 -15.30
CA ARG A 162 11.99 18.90 -14.27
C ARG A 162 12.01 18.15 -12.95
N GLU A 163 12.87 18.60 -12.04
CA GLU A 163 12.86 18.13 -10.66
C GLU A 163 11.58 18.59 -9.97
N ASN A 164 10.99 17.67 -9.22
CA ASN A 164 9.84 17.84 -8.36
C ASN A 164 10.28 17.57 -6.93
N LYS A 165 9.55 18.15 -5.98
CA LYS A 165 9.84 17.98 -4.56
C LYS A 165 8.73 17.19 -3.87
N LEU A 166 9.11 16.11 -3.21
CA LEU A 166 8.25 15.35 -2.30
C LEU A 166 8.60 15.72 -0.87
N THR A 167 7.62 16.19 -0.10
CA THR A 167 7.77 16.48 1.33
C THR A 167 6.74 15.67 2.11
N VAL A 168 7.15 15.04 3.21
CA VAL A 168 6.30 14.21 4.07
C VAL A 168 6.50 14.63 5.51
N ALA A 169 5.42 14.98 6.20
CA ALA A 169 5.42 15.12 7.66
C ALA A 169 4.85 13.83 8.26
N VAL A 170 5.49 13.31 9.30
CA VAL A 170 5.11 12.08 9.98
C VAL A 170 4.95 12.36 11.46
N ASP A 171 3.75 12.15 12.00
CA ASP A 171 3.48 12.21 13.44
C ASP A 171 3.45 10.78 14.00
N ASN A 172 4.25 10.50 15.03
CA ASN A 172 4.29 9.20 15.70
C ASN A 172 3.52 9.16 17.03
N THR A 173 2.79 10.22 17.35
CA THR A 173 1.97 10.30 18.57
C THR A 173 0.84 9.29 18.52
N LEU A 174 0.71 8.47 19.58
CA LEU A 174 -0.37 7.50 19.73
C LEU A 174 -1.39 7.98 20.76
N GLY A 175 -2.66 7.94 20.38
CA GLY A 175 -3.80 8.33 21.20
C GLY A 175 -4.71 7.16 21.55
N SER A 176 -5.83 7.44 22.22
CA SER A 176 -6.84 6.42 22.55
C SER A 176 -7.57 5.87 21.32
N GLU A 177 -7.54 6.61 20.21
CA GLU A 177 -8.22 6.29 18.96
C GLU A 177 -7.28 5.72 17.89
N THR A 178 -5.97 5.74 18.13
CA THR A 178 -4.98 5.18 17.20
C THR A 178 -4.93 3.65 17.30
N ILE A 179 -4.45 3.00 16.24
CA ILE A 179 -4.17 1.56 16.24
C ILE A 179 -2.69 1.35 15.91
N PRO A 180 -1.83 1.01 16.90
CA PRO A 180 -2.15 0.69 18.29
C PRO A 180 -2.45 1.91 19.17
N GLN A 181 -3.08 1.67 20.33
CA GLN A 181 -3.49 2.73 21.25
C GLN A 181 -2.34 3.20 22.15
N GLY A 182 -2.36 4.47 22.51
CA GLY A 182 -1.43 5.07 23.45
C GLY A 182 -2.03 6.26 24.21
N SER A 183 -1.21 6.88 25.05
CA SER A 183 -1.55 8.13 25.73
C SER A 183 -0.28 8.94 26.03
N LEU A 184 -0.40 10.27 26.00
CA LEU A 184 0.66 11.19 26.40
C LEU A 184 0.58 11.49 27.91
N HIS A 185 1.73 11.49 28.58
CA HIS A 185 1.85 11.80 30.00
C HIS A 185 2.95 12.83 30.22
N GLN A 186 2.74 13.77 31.14
CA GLN A 186 3.78 14.66 31.64
C GLN A 186 4.44 14.03 32.86
N VAL A 187 5.76 13.87 32.82
CA VAL A 187 6.54 13.33 33.93
C VAL A 187 7.52 14.40 34.44
N PRO A 188 7.53 14.72 35.73
CA PRO A 188 8.54 15.61 36.30
C PRO A 188 9.94 15.00 36.17
N THR A 189 10.89 15.76 35.65
CA THR A 189 12.32 15.40 35.63
C THR A 189 13.16 16.52 36.26
N MET A 190 14.45 16.28 36.48
CA MET A 190 15.37 17.30 36.98
C MET A 190 15.56 18.47 36.00
N GLN A 191 15.26 18.26 34.72
CA GLN A 191 15.33 19.25 33.65
C GLN A 191 13.96 19.90 33.35
N GLY A 192 12.92 19.60 34.14
CA GLY A 192 11.55 20.06 33.93
C GLY A 192 10.59 18.93 33.51
N PRO A 193 9.31 19.23 33.27
CA PRO A 193 8.35 18.24 32.77
C PRO A 193 8.77 17.71 31.40
N LYS A 194 8.78 16.39 31.24
CA LYS A 194 9.01 15.71 29.96
C LYS A 194 7.72 15.02 29.52
N THR A 195 7.33 15.21 28.27
CA THR A 195 6.25 14.44 27.64
C THR A 195 6.76 13.04 27.31
N ILE A 196 6.02 12.01 27.71
CA ILE A 196 6.28 10.63 27.33
C ILE A 196 5.05 9.99 26.69
N GLN A 197 5.28 9.04 25.80
CA GLN A 197 4.27 8.17 25.25
C GLN A 197 4.16 6.91 26.13
N ARG A 198 2.95 6.59 26.60
CA ARG A 198 2.65 5.30 27.25
C ARG A 198 1.74 4.47 26.37
N TYR A 199 1.99 3.17 26.35
CA TYR A 199 1.21 2.15 25.65
C TYR A 199 1.31 0.81 26.38
N THR A 200 0.44 -0.14 26.03
CA THR A 200 0.35 -1.46 26.65
C THR A 200 0.86 -2.60 25.77
N PHE A 201 1.36 -2.28 24.57
CA PHE A 201 1.97 -3.26 23.68
C PHE A 201 3.48 -3.41 23.96
N ASP A 202 4.01 -4.60 23.66
CA ASP A 202 5.37 -5.03 24.01
C ASP A 202 6.34 -4.95 22.81
N PHE A 203 6.31 -3.83 22.10
CA PHE A 203 7.26 -3.50 21.03
C PHE A 203 7.56 -1.99 21.05
N TYR A 204 8.72 -1.60 20.55
CA TYR A 204 9.10 -0.19 20.49
C TYR A 204 8.26 0.54 19.42
N ASN A 205 7.80 1.77 19.71
CA ASN A 205 7.07 2.60 18.74
C ASN A 205 8.03 3.22 17.71
N TYR A 206 8.67 2.36 16.90
CA TYR A 206 9.49 2.79 15.77
C TYR A 206 8.65 3.59 14.78
N ALA A 207 9.23 4.67 14.27
CA ALA A 207 8.52 5.61 13.41
C ALA A 207 9.36 6.04 12.20
N GLY A 208 8.69 6.51 11.17
CA GLY A 208 9.30 6.89 9.91
C GLY A 208 8.61 6.26 8.70
N ILE A 209 9.36 6.14 7.60
CA ILE A 209 8.88 5.54 6.35
C ILE A 209 9.44 4.12 6.28
N HIS A 210 8.70 3.14 6.81
CA HIS A 210 9.23 1.79 7.05
C HIS A 210 9.29 0.89 5.80
N ARG A 211 8.55 1.23 4.75
CA ARG A 211 8.47 0.40 3.53
C ARG A 211 8.66 1.26 2.27
N PRO A 212 9.03 0.63 1.14
CA PRO A 212 9.42 1.34 -0.07
C PRO A 212 8.42 2.41 -0.54
N VAL A 213 8.97 3.49 -1.08
CA VAL A 213 8.21 4.55 -1.74
C VAL A 213 8.40 4.42 -3.24
N TYR A 214 7.30 4.36 -3.98
CA TYR A 214 7.33 4.24 -5.44
C TYR A 214 6.64 5.42 -6.10
N LEU A 215 7.27 5.90 -7.18
CA LEU A 215 6.62 6.65 -8.24
C LEU A 215 6.27 5.64 -9.34
N TYR A 216 5.03 5.60 -9.81
CA TYR A 216 4.65 4.68 -10.87
C TYR A 216 3.62 5.30 -11.82
N THR A 217 3.50 4.72 -13.00
CA THR A 217 2.52 5.13 -14.00
C THR A 217 1.41 4.11 -14.18
N THR A 218 0.25 4.60 -14.59
CA THR A 218 -0.77 3.79 -15.25
C THR A 218 -1.20 4.46 -16.55
N PRO A 219 -1.71 3.69 -17.51
CA PRO A 219 -2.49 4.24 -18.62
C PRO A 219 -3.73 4.99 -18.13
N LYS A 220 -4.39 5.73 -19.04
CA LYS A 220 -5.61 6.49 -18.74
C LYS A 220 -6.75 5.57 -18.28
N VAL A 221 -7.00 4.49 -19.01
CA VAL A 221 -7.85 3.38 -18.56
C VAL A 221 -6.95 2.34 -17.92
N TYR A 222 -7.19 1.98 -16.67
CA TYR A 222 -6.29 1.11 -15.92
C TYR A 222 -7.02 0.13 -15.01
N ILE A 223 -6.39 -1.02 -14.80
CA ILE A 223 -6.74 -2.02 -13.79
C ILE A 223 -6.47 -1.43 -12.41
N ASP A 224 -7.56 -1.20 -11.66
CA ASP A 224 -7.58 -0.62 -10.31
C ASP A 224 -7.40 -1.71 -9.25
N ASP A 225 -8.13 -2.82 -9.37
CA ASP A 225 -8.06 -3.93 -8.42
C ASP A 225 -8.36 -5.29 -9.06
N ILE A 226 -7.86 -6.37 -8.43
CA ILE A 226 -8.09 -7.75 -8.85
C ILE A 226 -8.34 -8.62 -7.63
N VAL A 227 -9.54 -9.20 -7.56
CA VAL A 227 -9.92 -10.17 -6.54
C VAL A 227 -9.90 -11.58 -7.14
N LEU A 228 -9.14 -12.48 -6.53
CA LEU A 228 -9.07 -13.89 -6.91
C LEU A 228 -9.58 -14.78 -5.77
N THR A 229 -10.41 -15.77 -6.11
CA THR A 229 -10.79 -16.84 -5.18
C THR A 229 -10.64 -18.20 -5.84
N THR A 230 -10.23 -19.21 -5.05
CA THR A 230 -10.14 -20.59 -5.52
C THR A 230 -11.28 -21.40 -4.93
N ASP A 231 -12.00 -22.13 -5.76
CA ASP A 231 -13.00 -23.12 -5.39
C ASP A 231 -12.48 -24.52 -5.71
N VAL A 232 -12.44 -25.40 -4.72
CA VAL A 232 -11.99 -26.78 -4.85
C VAL A 232 -13.17 -27.69 -4.56
N SER A 233 -13.63 -28.43 -5.58
CA SER A 233 -14.78 -29.33 -5.50
C SER A 233 -14.37 -30.73 -5.99
N GLY A 234 -13.98 -31.59 -5.06
CA GLY A 234 -13.44 -32.91 -5.37
C GLY A 234 -12.16 -32.81 -6.22
N ALA A 235 -12.18 -33.37 -7.43
CA ALA A 235 -11.04 -33.31 -8.34
C ALA A 235 -10.99 -32.04 -9.22
N ARG A 236 -12.02 -31.18 -9.17
CA ARG A 236 -12.11 -29.98 -9.99
C ARG A 236 -11.70 -28.75 -9.19
N VAL A 237 -10.88 -27.90 -9.81
CA VAL A 237 -10.41 -26.66 -9.21
C VAL A 237 -10.80 -25.52 -10.14
N TYR A 238 -11.43 -24.50 -9.57
CA TYR A 238 -11.84 -23.31 -10.28
C TYR A 238 -11.17 -22.07 -9.70
N LEU A 239 -10.70 -21.20 -10.58
CA LEU A 239 -10.28 -19.85 -10.25
C LEU A 239 -11.42 -18.90 -10.62
N ASN A 240 -12.00 -18.22 -9.64
CA ASN A 240 -12.90 -17.09 -9.89
C ASN A 240 -12.09 -15.81 -9.80
N TYR A 241 -12.36 -14.88 -10.71
CA TYR A 241 -11.74 -13.56 -10.70
C TYR A 241 -12.80 -12.47 -10.83
N ASN A 242 -12.53 -11.34 -10.19
CA ASN A 242 -13.23 -10.08 -10.38
C ASN A 242 -12.20 -8.97 -10.56
N LEU A 243 -12.20 -8.37 -11.73
CA LEU A 243 -11.30 -7.31 -12.16
C LEU A 243 -12.05 -5.99 -12.11
N PHE A 244 -11.47 -4.99 -11.48
CA PHE A 244 -12.00 -3.62 -11.48
C PHE A 244 -11.07 -2.70 -12.28
N TYR A 245 -11.65 -1.84 -13.10
CA TYR A 245 -10.89 -0.84 -13.87
C TYR A 245 -11.55 0.53 -13.82
N LYS A 246 -10.73 1.56 -14.02
CA LYS A 246 -11.13 2.97 -13.93
C LYS A 246 -10.57 3.77 -15.10
N GLY A 247 -11.02 5.02 -15.20
CA GLY A 247 -10.55 5.99 -16.19
C GLY A 247 -11.18 5.86 -17.57
N TYR A 248 -12.22 5.02 -17.70
CA TYR A 248 -13.06 4.94 -18.89
C TYR A 248 -14.05 6.12 -18.95
N SER A 249 -14.46 6.51 -20.15
CA SER A 249 -15.57 7.45 -20.37
C SER A 249 -16.70 6.69 -21.06
N SER A 250 -17.92 6.86 -20.56
CA SER A 250 -19.13 6.14 -21.01
C SER A 250 -19.57 6.46 -22.43
N ILE A 251 -18.93 7.43 -23.11
CA ILE A 251 -19.46 8.00 -24.34
C ILE A 251 -19.19 7.12 -25.57
N ASP A 252 -18.15 6.27 -25.63
CA ASP A 252 -17.87 5.53 -26.89
C ASP A 252 -17.12 4.18 -26.81
N ASN A 253 -16.78 3.61 -25.63
CA ASN A 253 -15.82 2.49 -25.60
C ASN A 253 -16.31 1.22 -24.88
N THR A 254 -16.35 0.12 -25.64
CA THR A 254 -16.38 -1.25 -25.12
C THR A 254 -14.98 -1.64 -24.63
N ILE A 255 -14.89 -2.19 -23.42
CA ILE A 255 -13.64 -2.70 -22.85
C ILE A 255 -13.64 -4.22 -22.96
N ASN A 256 -12.59 -4.76 -23.58
CA ASN A 256 -12.35 -6.20 -23.61
C ASN A 256 -11.22 -6.53 -22.65
N SER A 257 -11.27 -7.69 -22.03
CA SER A 257 -10.19 -8.21 -21.19
C SER A 257 -9.79 -9.60 -21.64
N THR A 258 -8.50 -9.76 -21.94
CA THR A 258 -7.89 -11.08 -22.08
C THR A 258 -7.31 -11.49 -20.74
N VAL A 259 -7.76 -12.62 -20.21
CA VAL A 259 -7.31 -13.18 -18.94
C VAL A 259 -6.64 -14.52 -19.18
N SER A 260 -5.36 -14.60 -18.85
CA SER A 260 -4.54 -15.80 -19.05
C SER A 260 -3.96 -16.30 -17.72
N VAL A 261 -3.93 -17.62 -17.54
CA VAL A 261 -3.29 -18.28 -16.41
C VAL A 261 -2.05 -18.99 -16.90
N VAL A 262 -0.91 -18.57 -16.37
CA VAL A 262 0.42 -19.05 -16.77
C VAL A 262 1.04 -19.82 -15.61
N ASP A 263 1.59 -21.00 -15.89
CA ASP A 263 2.28 -21.80 -14.87
C ASP A 263 3.74 -21.36 -14.64
N LYS A 264 4.46 -22.07 -13.76
CA LYS A 264 5.86 -21.73 -13.42
C LYS A 264 6.83 -21.94 -14.59
N ASP A 265 6.46 -22.74 -15.58
CA ASP A 265 7.24 -23.07 -16.76
C ASP A 265 6.88 -22.16 -17.94
N LEU A 266 6.12 -21.09 -17.67
CA LEU A 266 5.61 -20.09 -18.63
C LEU A 266 4.64 -20.66 -19.67
N VAL A 267 3.98 -21.78 -19.35
CA VAL A 267 2.95 -22.38 -20.21
C VAL A 267 1.59 -21.76 -19.89
N VAL A 268 0.92 -21.24 -20.93
CA VAL A 268 -0.47 -20.76 -20.83
C VAL A 268 -1.39 -21.96 -20.62
N CYS A 269 -1.88 -22.13 -19.39
CA CYS A 269 -2.80 -23.19 -19.01
C CYS A 269 -4.25 -22.86 -19.41
N PHE A 270 -4.57 -21.58 -19.49
CA PHE A 270 -5.89 -21.09 -19.85
C PHE A 270 -5.79 -19.67 -20.40
N GLU A 271 -6.66 -19.34 -21.34
CA GLU A 271 -6.86 -17.99 -21.86
C GLU A 271 -8.34 -17.80 -22.21
N THR A 272 -8.89 -16.63 -21.87
CA THR A 272 -10.23 -16.23 -22.31
C THR A 272 -10.25 -14.74 -22.61
N CYS A 273 -11.19 -14.33 -23.47
CA CYS A 273 -11.48 -12.94 -23.76
C CYS A 273 -12.94 -12.65 -23.35
N ILE A 274 -13.13 -11.67 -22.47
CA ILE A 274 -14.44 -11.21 -22.03
C ILE A 274 -14.64 -9.77 -22.48
N VAL A 275 -15.78 -9.52 -23.10
CA VAL A 275 -16.23 -8.20 -23.55
C VAL A 275 -17.19 -7.63 -22.51
N GLU A 276 -16.94 -6.42 -22.03
CA GLU A 276 -17.81 -5.72 -21.09
C GLU A 276 -18.18 -4.32 -21.60
N ASN A 277 -19.46 -3.98 -21.49
CA ASN A 277 -20.00 -2.69 -21.91
C ASN A 277 -20.17 -1.74 -20.71
N GLY A 278 -19.05 -1.37 -20.07
CA GLY A 278 -18.97 -0.15 -19.27
C GLY A 278 -19.56 -0.18 -17.85
N MET A 279 -19.46 -1.29 -17.11
CA MET A 279 -19.79 -1.31 -15.67
C MET A 279 -18.56 -1.15 -14.77
N GLY A 280 -17.34 -1.08 -15.34
CA GLY A 280 -16.12 -0.91 -14.57
C GLY A 280 -15.64 -2.20 -13.89
N ASN A 281 -16.25 -3.34 -14.21
CA ASN A 281 -15.86 -4.62 -13.62
C ASN A 281 -16.09 -5.85 -14.52
N ILE A 282 -15.06 -6.69 -14.65
CA ILE A 282 -15.09 -7.93 -15.44
C ILE A 282 -14.91 -9.11 -14.49
N SER A 283 -15.84 -10.06 -14.53
CA SER A 283 -15.74 -11.27 -13.72
C SER A 283 -15.83 -12.53 -14.56
N GLY A 284 -15.19 -13.60 -14.07
CA GLY A 284 -15.18 -14.88 -14.76
C GLY A 284 -14.78 -16.03 -13.85
N ARG A 285 -14.97 -17.24 -14.36
CA ARG A 285 -14.62 -18.50 -13.70
C ARG A 285 -13.85 -19.39 -14.67
N ILE A 286 -12.73 -19.91 -14.22
CA ILE A 286 -11.79 -20.71 -15.00
C ILE A 286 -11.68 -22.08 -14.35
N GLU A 287 -11.96 -23.15 -15.08
CA GLU A 287 -11.61 -24.50 -14.64
C GLU A 287 -10.14 -24.77 -14.97
N VAL A 288 -9.32 -25.09 -13.96
CA VAL A 288 -7.90 -25.37 -14.15
C VAL A 288 -7.73 -26.88 -14.29
N THR A 289 -7.43 -27.34 -15.50
CA THR A 289 -7.19 -28.77 -15.77
C THR A 289 -5.85 -29.21 -15.20
N ASN A 290 -5.81 -30.38 -14.53
CA ASN A 290 -4.62 -30.92 -13.85
C ASN A 290 -3.93 -29.90 -12.91
N PRO A 291 -4.67 -29.34 -11.93
CA PRO A 291 -4.19 -28.23 -11.13
C PRO A 291 -3.08 -28.66 -10.18
N LYS A 292 -1.93 -27.98 -10.26
CA LYS A 292 -0.92 -28.00 -9.19
C LYS A 292 -1.35 -27.04 -8.08
N LEU A 293 -1.78 -27.57 -6.95
CA LEU A 293 -2.23 -26.78 -5.80
C LEU A 293 -1.05 -26.15 -5.07
N TRP A 294 -1.28 -24.97 -4.50
CA TRP A 294 -0.38 -24.37 -3.52
C TRP A 294 -0.50 -25.14 -2.21
N TRP A 295 0.65 -25.55 -1.66
CA TRP A 295 0.74 -26.23 -0.37
C TRP A 295 1.72 -25.50 0.55
N PRO A 296 1.45 -25.46 1.87
CA PRO A 296 2.46 -25.05 2.85
C PRO A 296 3.72 -25.91 2.76
N TYR A 297 4.84 -25.34 3.19
CA TYR A 297 6.08 -26.09 3.42
C TYR A 297 5.79 -27.33 4.29
N LEU A 298 6.41 -28.46 3.96
CA LEU A 298 6.22 -29.80 4.56
C LEU A 298 4.92 -30.55 4.21
N MET A 299 4.00 -29.97 3.43
CA MET A 299 2.75 -30.66 3.02
C MET A 299 2.76 -31.19 1.58
N SER A 300 3.79 -30.83 0.80
CA SER A 300 3.96 -31.21 -0.60
C SER A 300 5.45 -31.28 -0.94
N PRO A 301 5.88 -32.16 -1.87
CA PRO A 301 7.22 -32.11 -2.45
C PRO A 301 7.47 -30.85 -3.31
N ASP A 302 6.42 -30.18 -3.78
CA ASP A 302 6.48 -28.89 -4.49
C ASP A 302 5.65 -27.85 -3.71
N PRO A 303 6.14 -27.39 -2.54
CA PRO A 303 5.42 -26.43 -1.71
C PRO A 303 5.48 -25.03 -2.33
N GLY A 304 4.48 -24.21 -2.03
CA GLY A 304 4.49 -22.82 -2.47
C GLY A 304 4.25 -22.62 -3.97
N TYR A 305 3.63 -23.58 -4.67
CA TYR A 305 3.38 -23.48 -6.11
C TYR A 305 2.54 -22.24 -6.47
N LEU A 306 3.06 -21.40 -7.37
CA LEU A 306 2.39 -20.19 -7.84
C LEU A 306 2.21 -20.23 -9.36
N TYR A 307 1.02 -19.87 -9.80
CA TYR A 307 0.74 -19.44 -11.17
C TYR A 307 0.90 -17.93 -11.25
N THR A 308 0.91 -17.40 -12.48
CA THR A 308 0.73 -15.98 -12.75
C THR A 308 -0.59 -15.78 -13.46
N ILE A 309 -1.44 -14.88 -12.93
CA ILE A 309 -2.55 -14.35 -13.73
C ILE A 309 -2.02 -13.17 -14.53
N GLU A 310 -2.30 -13.17 -15.82
CA GLU A 310 -2.05 -12.07 -16.73
C GLU A 310 -3.40 -11.51 -17.19
N ILE A 311 -3.60 -10.21 -16.98
CA ILE A 311 -4.81 -9.51 -17.39
C ILE A 311 -4.40 -8.39 -18.33
N THR A 312 -4.96 -8.41 -19.53
CA THR A 312 -4.77 -7.40 -20.56
C THR A 312 -6.10 -6.74 -20.88
N LEU A 313 -6.21 -5.43 -20.64
CA LEU A 313 -7.35 -4.63 -21.10
C LEU A 313 -7.12 -4.15 -22.52
N HIS A 314 -8.17 -4.17 -23.32
CA HIS A 314 -8.21 -3.68 -24.69
C HIS A 314 -9.39 -2.74 -24.91
N THR A 315 -9.23 -1.79 -25.82
CA THR A 315 -10.33 -1.00 -26.40
C THR A 315 -10.46 -1.29 -27.89
N SER A 316 -11.64 -1.05 -28.45
CA SER A 316 -11.89 -1.15 -29.89
C SER A 316 -11.04 -0.21 -30.74
N GLU A 317 -10.59 0.92 -30.17
CA GLU A 317 -9.87 1.97 -30.91
C GLU A 317 -8.34 1.85 -30.85
N THR A 318 -7.77 1.50 -29.70
CA THR A 318 -6.32 1.64 -29.45
C THR A 318 -5.58 0.32 -29.23
N GLY A 319 -6.27 -0.82 -29.28
CA GLY A 319 -5.66 -2.12 -28.99
C GLY A 319 -5.45 -2.32 -27.49
N VAL A 320 -4.28 -2.82 -27.08
CA VAL A 320 -3.93 -3.04 -25.66
C VAL A 320 -3.82 -1.69 -24.94
N VAL A 321 -4.54 -1.55 -23.82
CA VAL A 321 -4.59 -0.31 -23.04
C VAL A 321 -4.00 -0.47 -21.65
N ASP A 322 -4.09 -1.64 -21.03
CA ASP A 322 -3.42 -1.92 -19.76
C ASP A 322 -3.05 -3.40 -19.61
N VAL A 323 -1.97 -3.69 -18.88
CA VAL A 323 -1.49 -5.04 -18.61
C VAL A 323 -1.04 -5.11 -17.16
N TYR A 324 -1.58 -6.09 -16.43
CA TYR A 324 -1.15 -6.38 -15.06
C TYR A 324 -0.99 -7.87 -14.85
N ARG A 325 0.12 -8.24 -14.20
CA ARG A 325 0.52 -9.63 -13.94
C ARG A 325 0.74 -9.82 -12.45
N MET A 326 0.13 -10.82 -11.84
CA MET A 326 0.41 -11.12 -10.42
C MET A 326 0.44 -12.62 -10.12
N PRO A 327 1.32 -13.05 -9.21
CA PRO A 327 1.36 -14.44 -8.79
C PRO A 327 0.14 -14.78 -7.91
N PHE A 328 -0.36 -16.01 -8.03
CA PHE A 328 -1.39 -16.54 -7.15
C PHE A 328 -1.22 -18.05 -6.93
N GLY A 329 -1.65 -18.53 -5.77
CA GLY A 329 -1.63 -19.96 -5.43
C GLY A 329 -3.05 -20.52 -5.37
N LEU A 330 -3.30 -21.61 -6.10
CA LEU A 330 -4.57 -22.33 -6.01
C LEU A 330 -4.65 -23.09 -4.70
N ARG A 331 -5.47 -22.62 -3.76
CA ARG A 331 -5.75 -23.35 -2.51
C ARG A 331 -7.10 -23.01 -1.91
N SER A 332 -7.71 -23.97 -1.24
CA SER A 332 -8.84 -23.73 -0.33
C SER A 332 -8.36 -23.63 1.11
N VAL A 333 -9.03 -22.79 1.91
CA VAL A 333 -8.87 -22.74 3.37
C VAL A 333 -10.27 -22.84 3.97
N THR A 334 -10.50 -23.89 4.74
CA THR A 334 -11.78 -24.15 5.42
C THR A 334 -11.52 -24.51 6.88
N TRP A 335 -12.53 -24.43 7.72
CA TRP A 335 -12.43 -24.83 9.13
C TRP A 335 -13.76 -25.37 9.64
N ASP A 336 -13.67 -26.24 10.63
CA ASP A 336 -14.79 -26.64 11.47
C ASP A 336 -14.53 -26.19 12.92
N ASN A 337 -15.26 -26.76 13.88
CA ASN A 337 -15.13 -26.39 15.29
C ASN A 337 -13.76 -26.73 15.89
N ASN A 338 -13.03 -27.69 15.32
CA ASN A 338 -11.84 -28.30 15.92
C ASN A 338 -10.61 -28.25 15.01
N THR A 339 -10.75 -27.96 13.72
CA THR A 339 -9.69 -28.14 12.74
C THR A 339 -9.74 -27.11 11.62
N VAL A 340 -8.56 -26.64 11.21
CA VAL A 340 -8.35 -25.86 9.99
C VAL A 340 -7.83 -26.80 8.91
N TYR A 341 -8.34 -26.64 7.70
CA TYR A 341 -7.97 -27.44 6.54
C TYR A 341 -7.38 -26.55 5.44
N ILE A 342 -6.35 -27.06 4.77
CA ILE A 342 -5.87 -26.52 3.50
C ILE A 342 -6.03 -27.61 2.46
N ASN A 343 -6.75 -27.32 1.37
CA ASN A 343 -7.04 -28.27 0.29
C ASN A 343 -7.64 -29.58 0.85
N ASP A 344 -8.63 -29.44 1.73
CA ASP A 344 -9.32 -30.53 2.45
C ASP A 344 -8.44 -31.44 3.31
N ARG A 345 -7.18 -31.04 3.57
CA ARG A 345 -6.28 -31.74 4.50
C ARG A 345 -6.13 -30.95 5.79
N PRO A 346 -6.27 -31.61 6.96
CA PRO A 346 -6.10 -30.95 8.25
C PRO A 346 -4.67 -30.43 8.38
N ILE A 347 -4.53 -29.23 8.91
CA ILE A 347 -3.22 -28.63 9.20
C ILE A 347 -2.99 -28.50 10.69
N TYR A 348 -1.73 -28.61 11.08
CA TYR A 348 -1.28 -28.27 12.42
C TYR A 348 -0.26 -27.13 12.32
N ILE A 349 -0.67 -25.94 12.76
CA ILE A 349 0.13 -24.71 12.62
C ILE A 349 1.25 -24.74 13.66
N ARG A 350 2.49 -24.83 13.18
CA ARG A 350 3.71 -24.74 13.98
C ARG A 350 4.55 -23.61 13.41
N GLY A 351 4.82 -22.59 14.22
CA GLY A 351 5.52 -21.40 13.79
C GLY A 351 5.80 -20.45 14.94
N PHE A 352 5.94 -19.16 14.61
CA PHE A 352 6.38 -18.12 15.52
C PHE A 352 5.46 -16.91 15.43
N GLY A 353 5.27 -16.20 16.54
CA GLY A 353 4.94 -14.77 16.46
C GLY A 353 6.16 -14.03 15.92
N ARG A 354 5.97 -13.13 14.96
CA ARG A 354 7.06 -12.37 14.33
C ARG A 354 6.82 -10.88 14.48
N HIS A 355 7.90 -10.12 14.54
CA HIS A 355 7.92 -8.67 14.38
C HIS A 355 8.65 -8.29 13.09
N GLU A 356 8.28 -7.16 12.51
CA GLU A 356 9.15 -6.41 11.60
C GLU A 356 10.12 -5.62 12.49
N ASP A 357 11.16 -6.30 12.97
CA ASP A 357 12.21 -5.72 13.82
C ASP A 357 13.59 -6.24 13.36
N SER A 358 14.58 -5.35 13.31
CA SER A 358 15.96 -5.64 12.96
C SER A 358 16.91 -4.54 13.44
N ASP A 359 18.16 -4.91 13.71
CA ASP A 359 19.22 -3.95 14.03
C ASP A 359 19.23 -2.78 13.03
N ILE A 360 19.33 -1.56 13.56
CA ILE A 360 19.45 -0.28 12.83
C ILE A 360 18.16 0.19 12.15
N ARG A 361 17.39 -0.69 11.50
CA ARG A 361 16.22 -0.29 10.69
C ARG A 361 14.90 -0.20 11.44
N GLY A 362 14.91 -0.52 12.73
CA GLY A 362 13.71 -0.74 13.52
C GLY A 362 13.22 -2.13 13.27
#